data_AF-A0A3Q2I8M1-F1
#
_entry.id   AF-A0A3Q2I8M1-F1
#
_cell.length_a   1.000
_cell.length_b   1.000
_cell.length_c   1.000
_cell.angle_alpha   90.00
_cell.angle_beta   90.00
_cell.angle_gamma   90.00
#
_symmetry.space_group_name_H-M   'P 1'
#
loop_
_entity.id
_entity.type
_entity.pdbx_description
1 polymer ?
#
loop_
_entity_poly.entity_id
_entity_poly.type
_entity_poly.pdbx_seq_one_letter_code
_entity_poly.pdbx_strand_id
1 'polypeptide(L)'
;MQSCLCARGSHALGVAGVHRYPDTHMHKLHIPPLSAPESHWCYEIQAEASNHTCQGPSLWGDDCQKDRQSPINIDTTKAEVNLDLGPFSFSGYDQKQQWDVENNGHSVVVWLEDKPIISGGGLNAQYRAQQLHLHWSNKMDRGSEHTFDRHRFAMEMHVVHQKQNGTSRIKTKAEDPDEIAVLAFMVQAGSKNDGFQPLVEVLSEIPKPEMRTTMKESISLWDLLPQEEKLRHYFRYLGSLTTPGCQEKVVWTVFKEPIQLHEDQILAFSQKLYYDNEQKLSMTENVRPLQDLGQRPVFKSQAPGQLLPLPLTTLLALTLTCLMAGFLQ
;
A
#
# COMPACT_ATOMS: atom_id res chain seq x y z
N MET A 1 -35.88 -55.03 27.81
CA MET A 1 -36.07 -55.55 29.18
C MET A 1 -34.81 -56.30 29.59
N GLN A 2 -34.25 -55.93 30.75
CA GLN A 2 -33.35 -56.68 31.65
C GLN A 2 -32.07 -57.30 31.03
N SER A 3 -30.87 -56.72 31.23
CA SER A 3 -30.08 -56.51 32.47
C SER A 3 -29.13 -57.66 32.81
N CYS A 4 -27.83 -57.29 32.85
CA CYS A 4 -26.79 -57.63 33.83
C CYS A 4 -26.42 -59.11 34.11
N LEU A 5 -25.12 -59.39 34.14
CA LEU A 5 -24.27 -59.67 35.33
C LEU A 5 -22.89 -60.18 34.81
N CYS A 6 -21.76 -59.54 35.16
CA CYS A 6 -20.84 -59.90 36.28
C CYS A 6 -20.30 -61.35 36.21
N ALA A 7 -19.03 -61.71 36.37
CA ALA A 7 -17.89 -61.09 37.04
C ALA A 7 -16.58 -61.93 36.85
N ARG A 8 -15.44 -61.24 37.03
CA ARG A 8 -14.17 -61.58 37.76
C ARG A 8 -13.27 -62.80 37.42
N GLY A 9 -11.96 -62.46 37.39
CA GLY A 9 -10.80 -63.23 37.92
C GLY A 9 -9.87 -63.79 36.83
N SER A 10 -8.55 -63.90 36.93
CA SER A 10 -7.49 -63.50 37.88
C SER A 10 -6.12 -63.68 37.16
N HIS A 11 -5.06 -63.05 37.69
CA HIS A 11 -3.60 -63.23 37.51
C HIS A 11 -3.07 -64.59 36.96
N ALA A 12 -1.90 -64.78 36.34
CA ALA A 12 -0.71 -63.99 35.97
C ALA A 12 0.25 -64.81 35.06
N LEU A 13 1.16 -64.10 34.37
CA LEU A 13 2.54 -64.45 33.93
C LEU A 13 2.79 -65.65 32.98
N GLY A 14 3.38 -65.34 31.81
CA GLY A 14 4.09 -66.30 30.94
C GLY A 14 4.65 -65.65 29.67
N VAL A 15 5.97 -65.51 29.61
CA VAL A 15 6.76 -64.85 28.57
C VAL A 15 6.96 -65.75 27.35
N ALA A 16 6.73 -65.24 26.13
CA ALA A 16 7.57 -65.44 24.93
C ALA A 16 6.82 -65.01 23.65
N GLY A 17 7.35 -64.01 22.96
CA GLY A 17 6.82 -63.56 21.67
C GLY A 17 7.56 -62.32 21.18
N VAL A 18 8.72 -62.56 20.58
CA VAL A 18 9.54 -61.54 19.92
C VAL A 18 8.76 -60.98 18.72
N HIS A 19 8.06 -59.88 18.91
CA HIS A 19 7.57 -59.05 17.81
C HIS A 19 8.59 -57.95 17.54
N ARG A 20 9.32 -58.11 16.44
CA ARG A 20 10.11 -57.04 15.81
C ARG A 20 9.17 -55.88 15.49
N TYR A 21 9.39 -54.73 16.12
CA TYR A 21 8.94 -53.46 15.57
C TYR A 21 9.74 -53.20 14.27
N PRO A 22 9.09 -52.76 13.17
CA PRO A 22 9.85 -52.23 12.06
C PRO A 22 10.43 -50.87 12.47
N ASP A 23 11.76 -50.78 12.43
CA ASP A 23 12.52 -49.54 12.53
C ASP A 23 11.95 -48.53 11.53
N THR A 24 11.44 -47.42 12.05
CA THR A 24 11.16 -46.25 11.25
C THR A 24 12.51 -45.66 10.86
N HIS A 25 12.99 -46.00 9.66
CA HIS A 25 14.06 -45.27 9.02
C HIS A 25 13.60 -43.82 8.82
N MET A 26 14.01 -42.95 9.75
CA MET A 26 14.10 -41.51 9.48
C MET A 26 14.99 -41.35 8.24
N HIS A 27 14.37 -40.96 7.13
CA HIS A 27 15.09 -40.33 6.03
C HIS A 27 15.74 -39.07 6.59
N LYS A 28 17.02 -39.19 6.99
CA LYS A 28 17.91 -38.04 7.14
C LYS A 28 18.02 -37.40 5.76
N LEU A 29 17.23 -36.36 5.53
CA LEU A 29 17.43 -35.44 4.43
C LEU A 29 18.88 -34.96 4.50
N HIS A 30 19.61 -35.23 3.43
CA HIS A 30 20.94 -34.70 3.19
C HIS A 30 20.82 -33.16 3.25
N ILE A 31 21.47 -32.55 4.24
CA ILE A 31 21.64 -31.09 4.29
C ILE A 31 22.75 -30.78 3.27
N PRO A 32 22.46 -30.07 2.17
CA PRO A 32 23.50 -29.60 1.27
C PRO A 32 24.42 -28.64 2.04
N PRO A 33 25.72 -28.57 1.71
CA PRO A 33 26.62 -27.63 2.36
C PRO A 33 26.08 -26.21 2.24
N LEU A 34 26.27 -25.42 3.30
CA LEU A 34 25.89 -24.01 3.43
C LEU A 34 26.01 -23.31 2.09
N SER A 35 24.87 -23.10 1.43
CA SER A 35 24.79 -22.13 0.34
C SER A 35 25.27 -20.80 0.91
N ALA A 36 26.00 -20.03 0.10
CA ALA A 36 26.32 -18.65 0.41
C ALA A 36 25.07 -17.96 1.00
N PRO A 37 25.22 -17.05 1.99
CA PRO A 37 24.07 -16.36 2.55
C PRO A 37 23.24 -15.83 1.39
N GLU A 38 21.95 -16.18 1.34
CA GLU A 38 21.02 -15.59 0.39
C GLU A 38 21.20 -14.09 0.51
N SER A 39 21.77 -13.48 -0.53
CA SER A 39 22.15 -12.08 -0.49
C SER A 39 20.86 -11.29 -0.33
N HIS A 40 20.66 -10.72 0.86
CA HIS A 40 19.51 -9.89 1.20
C HIS A 40 19.33 -8.80 0.13
N TRP A 41 18.09 -8.46 -0.19
CA TRP A 41 17.79 -7.43 -1.18
C TRP A 41 18.07 -6.03 -0.63
N CYS A 42 18.35 -5.10 -1.53
CA CYS A 42 18.56 -3.70 -1.16
C CYS A 42 18.25 -2.78 -2.34
N TYR A 43 18.19 -1.47 -2.08
CA TYR A 43 18.15 -0.45 -3.12
C TYR A 43 19.54 -0.18 -3.69
N GLU A 44 19.62 0.51 -4.83
CA GLU A 44 20.88 0.78 -5.52
C GLU A 44 21.90 1.50 -4.63
N ILE A 45 21.45 2.51 -3.88
CA ILE A 45 22.30 3.26 -2.95
C ILE A 45 22.98 2.38 -1.89
N GLN A 46 22.29 1.33 -1.42
CA GLN A 46 22.83 0.38 -0.44
C GLN A 46 23.79 -0.60 -1.12
N ALA A 47 23.50 -1.05 -2.35
CA ALA A 47 24.38 -1.90 -3.13
C ALA A 47 25.71 -1.17 -3.42
N GLU A 48 25.66 0.09 -3.85
CA GLU A 48 26.84 0.92 -4.08
C GLU A 48 27.65 1.11 -2.79
N ALA A 49 27.00 1.51 -1.70
CA ALA A 49 27.67 1.76 -0.41
C ALA A 49 28.30 0.50 0.21
N SER A 50 27.74 -0.67 -0.07
CA SER A 50 28.21 -1.96 0.47
C SER A 50 29.17 -2.70 -0.47
N ASN A 51 29.59 -2.12 -1.60
CA ASN A 51 30.34 -2.81 -2.65
C ASN A 51 29.61 -4.07 -3.17
N HIS A 52 28.30 -3.98 -3.34
CA HIS A 52 27.41 -4.99 -3.91
C HIS A 52 27.35 -6.29 -3.10
N THR A 53 27.42 -6.20 -1.77
CA THR A 53 27.18 -7.36 -0.88
C THR A 53 25.70 -7.71 -0.73
N CYS A 54 24.80 -6.86 -1.21
CA CYS A 54 23.36 -7.06 -1.25
C CYS A 54 22.83 -6.97 -2.70
N GLN A 55 21.64 -7.53 -2.97
CA GLN A 55 21.06 -7.55 -4.32
C GLN A 55 20.32 -6.23 -4.61
N GLY A 56 20.90 -5.39 -5.45
CA GLY A 56 20.24 -4.18 -5.98
C GLY A 56 19.05 -4.50 -6.91
N PRO A 57 18.21 -3.51 -7.26
CA PRO A 57 16.95 -3.72 -7.98
C PRO A 57 17.04 -4.49 -9.30
N SER A 58 18.15 -4.36 -10.04
CA SER A 58 18.38 -5.08 -11.30
C SER A 58 18.59 -6.59 -11.11
N LEU A 59 18.90 -7.03 -9.89
CA LEU A 59 19.17 -8.42 -9.52
C LEU A 59 18.09 -9.02 -8.61
N TRP A 60 17.02 -8.29 -8.30
CA TRP A 60 15.91 -8.82 -7.50
C TRP A 60 15.27 -10.03 -8.22
N GLY A 61 15.13 -11.14 -7.48
CA GLY A 61 14.60 -12.41 -7.98
C GLY A 61 13.07 -12.50 -8.02
N ASP A 62 12.56 -13.74 -7.97
CA ASP A 62 11.12 -14.06 -7.96
C ASP A 62 10.33 -13.40 -9.11
N ASP A 63 9.20 -12.79 -8.77
CA ASP A 63 8.30 -12.12 -9.70
C ASP A 63 8.83 -10.76 -10.18
N CYS A 64 9.95 -10.26 -9.64
CA CYS A 64 10.44 -8.92 -9.95
C CYS A 64 10.87 -8.72 -11.41
N GLN A 65 11.04 -9.82 -12.15
CA GLN A 65 11.40 -9.84 -13.57
C GLN A 65 10.20 -10.15 -14.49
N LYS A 66 8.97 -10.17 -13.96
CA LYS A 66 7.75 -10.35 -14.76
C LYS A 66 7.33 -9.06 -15.46
N ASP A 67 6.28 -9.13 -16.28
CA ASP A 67 5.94 -8.10 -17.27
C ASP A 67 4.93 -7.04 -16.78
N ARG A 68 4.36 -7.19 -15.58
CA ARG A 68 3.33 -6.30 -15.01
C ARG A 68 3.82 -5.62 -13.73
N GLN A 69 5.09 -5.26 -13.71
CA GLN A 69 5.74 -4.66 -12.56
C GLN A 69 5.39 -3.18 -12.35
N SER A 70 5.56 -2.73 -11.11
CA SER A 70 5.42 -1.35 -10.64
C SER A 70 6.74 -0.88 -10.02
N PRO A 71 7.04 0.44 -9.98
CA PRO A 71 6.21 1.56 -10.41
C PRO A 71 6.31 1.83 -11.92
N ILE A 72 5.42 2.69 -12.45
CA ILE A 72 5.41 3.10 -13.85
C ILE A 72 5.43 4.63 -14.01
N ASN A 73 5.78 5.08 -15.21
CA ASN A 73 5.43 6.43 -15.65
C ASN A 73 3.97 6.48 -16.13
N ILE A 74 3.21 7.43 -15.62
CA ILE A 74 1.84 7.72 -16.06
C ILE A 74 1.89 8.88 -17.05
N ASP A 75 1.62 8.58 -18.32
CA ASP A 75 1.34 9.60 -19.34
C ASP A 75 -0.11 10.08 -19.16
N THR A 76 -0.27 11.27 -18.61
CA THR A 76 -1.58 11.78 -18.17
C THR A 76 -2.52 12.05 -19.36
N THR A 77 -1.94 12.32 -20.53
CA THR A 77 -2.67 12.58 -21.77
C THR A 77 -3.18 11.31 -22.43
N LYS A 78 -2.43 10.20 -22.31
CA LYS A 78 -2.81 8.88 -22.84
C LYS A 78 -3.69 8.07 -21.91
N ALA A 79 -3.75 8.40 -20.63
CA ALA A 79 -4.63 7.72 -19.68
C ALA A 79 -6.10 7.85 -20.09
N GLU A 80 -6.78 6.71 -20.22
CA GLU A 80 -8.15 6.60 -20.70
C GLU A 80 -9.15 6.94 -19.59
N VAL A 81 -10.17 7.74 -19.90
CA VAL A 81 -11.24 8.01 -18.92
C VAL A 81 -12.06 6.75 -18.73
N ASN A 82 -12.23 6.31 -17.49
CA ASN A 82 -13.12 5.22 -17.14
C ASN A 82 -14.23 5.75 -16.22
N LEU A 83 -15.49 5.65 -16.68
CA LEU A 83 -16.67 6.18 -15.99
C LEU A 83 -17.02 5.42 -14.70
N ASP A 84 -16.53 4.19 -14.55
CA ASP A 84 -16.73 3.39 -13.35
C ASP A 84 -15.79 3.82 -12.20
N LEU A 85 -14.79 4.65 -12.49
CA LEU A 85 -13.88 5.24 -11.50
C LEU A 85 -14.53 6.45 -10.81
N GLY A 86 -15.55 6.16 -9.99
CA GLY A 86 -16.21 7.13 -9.11
C GLY A 86 -15.41 7.47 -7.85
N PRO A 87 -15.95 8.28 -6.94
CA PRO A 87 -15.25 8.63 -5.70
C PRO A 87 -14.98 7.39 -4.82
N PHE A 88 -13.91 7.46 -4.03
CA PHE A 88 -13.66 6.54 -2.93
C PHE A 88 -14.64 6.79 -1.78
N SER A 89 -14.86 5.75 -0.98
CA SER A 89 -15.51 5.83 0.31
C SER A 89 -14.53 5.34 1.37
N PHE A 90 -14.25 6.20 2.34
CA PHE A 90 -13.29 5.97 3.41
C PHE A 90 -14.04 5.79 4.73
N SER A 91 -13.71 4.74 5.47
CA SER A 91 -14.27 4.46 6.79
C SER A 91 -13.13 4.34 7.80
N GLY A 92 -13.24 5.07 8.92
CA GLY A 92 -12.25 5.04 10.01
C GLY A 92 -10.98 5.88 9.74
N TYR A 93 -10.90 6.56 8.60
CA TYR A 93 -9.77 7.45 8.26
C TYR A 93 -9.72 8.73 9.12
N ASP A 94 -10.85 9.10 9.73
CA ASP A 94 -11.05 10.23 10.65
C ASP A 94 -10.73 9.90 12.11
N GLN A 95 -10.56 8.62 12.44
CA GLN A 95 -10.31 8.18 13.80
C GLN A 95 -8.87 8.51 14.20
N LYS A 96 -8.72 9.36 15.23
CA LYS A 96 -7.43 9.68 15.82
C LYS A 96 -6.92 8.54 16.69
N GLN A 97 -5.71 8.07 16.40
CA GLN A 97 -5.05 6.98 17.13
C GLN A 97 -3.56 7.29 17.27
N GLN A 98 -2.96 6.76 18.33
CA GLN A 98 -1.50 6.71 18.45
C GLN A 98 -1.04 5.49 17.66
N TRP A 99 -0.36 5.71 16.53
CA TRP A 99 0.05 4.63 15.65
C TRP A 99 1.44 4.11 16.00
N ASP A 100 1.62 2.80 15.87
CA ASP A 100 2.94 2.19 15.93
C ASP A 100 3.73 2.49 14.66
N VAL A 101 4.98 2.90 14.84
CA VAL A 101 5.89 3.31 13.77
C VAL A 101 7.20 2.56 13.91
N GLU A 102 7.70 2.05 12.80
CA GLU A 102 8.88 1.21 12.74
C GLU A 102 9.78 1.64 11.59
N ASN A 103 11.09 1.64 11.82
CA ASN A 103 12.05 1.62 10.73
C ASN A 103 12.34 0.15 10.41
N ASN A 104 11.84 -0.35 9.27
CA ASN A 104 12.01 -1.76 8.91
C ASN A 104 13.28 -2.04 8.10
N GLY A 105 14.22 -1.09 8.07
CA GLY A 105 15.44 -1.17 7.26
C GLY A 105 15.26 -0.84 5.79
N HIS A 106 14.05 -0.49 5.34
CA HIS A 106 13.76 -0.12 3.95
C HIS A 106 12.91 1.16 3.82
N SER A 107 12.10 1.44 4.84
CA SER A 107 11.25 2.62 4.95
C SER A 107 10.90 2.85 6.42
N VAL A 108 10.18 3.95 6.68
CA VAL A 108 9.37 4.10 7.88
C VAL A 108 7.97 3.54 7.61
N VAL A 109 7.52 2.62 8.45
CA VAL A 109 6.24 1.94 8.35
C VAL A 109 5.37 2.33 9.54
N VAL A 110 4.13 2.73 9.27
CA VAL A 110 3.10 2.97 10.28
C VAL A 110 2.06 1.87 10.17
N TRP A 111 1.80 1.16 11.27
CA TRP A 111 0.89 0.02 11.31
C TRP A 111 -0.55 0.46 11.59
N LEU A 112 -1.52 0.02 10.76
CA LEU A 112 -2.91 0.52 10.76
C LEU A 112 -3.95 -0.45 11.36
N GLU A 113 -3.49 -1.59 11.89
CA GLU A 113 -4.27 -2.53 12.71
C GLU A 113 -5.61 -3.01 12.09
N ASP A 114 -5.72 -3.11 10.75
CA ASP A 114 -6.91 -3.62 10.06
C ASP A 114 -8.22 -2.82 10.26
N LYS A 115 -8.14 -1.61 10.85
CA LYS A 115 -9.32 -0.80 11.19
C LYS A 115 -9.83 0.06 10.03
N PRO A 116 -9.00 0.88 9.35
CA PRO A 116 -9.49 1.72 8.26
C PRO A 116 -9.89 0.89 7.05
N ILE A 117 -11.00 1.23 6.42
CA ILE A 117 -11.53 0.50 5.26
C ILE A 117 -11.73 1.47 4.10
N ILE A 118 -11.37 1.02 2.90
CA ILE A 118 -11.72 1.70 1.66
C ILE A 118 -12.67 0.86 0.81
N SER A 119 -13.54 1.56 0.07
CA SER A 119 -14.39 1.01 -0.98
C SER A 119 -14.67 2.10 -2.02
N GLY A 120 -15.54 1.85 -3.00
CA GLY A 120 -15.75 2.79 -4.10
C GLY A 120 -14.52 2.85 -5.00
N GLY A 121 -14.26 4.00 -5.65
CA GLY A 121 -13.06 4.16 -6.47
C GLY A 121 -12.97 3.20 -7.67
N GLY A 122 -14.07 2.54 -8.06
CA GLY A 122 -14.09 1.43 -9.01
C GLY A 122 -13.44 0.13 -8.51
N LEU A 123 -13.25 -0.04 -7.19
CA LEU A 123 -12.76 -1.28 -6.60
C LEU A 123 -13.85 -2.36 -6.58
N ASN A 124 -13.43 -3.62 -6.72
CA ASN A 124 -14.34 -4.77 -6.75
C ASN A 124 -14.77 -5.27 -5.37
N ALA A 125 -14.17 -4.76 -4.30
CA ALA A 125 -14.33 -5.25 -2.94
C ALA A 125 -14.12 -4.12 -1.93
N GLN A 126 -14.33 -4.43 -0.64
CA GLN A 126 -13.81 -3.61 0.45
C GLN A 126 -12.37 -4.03 0.74
N TYR A 127 -11.54 -3.09 1.15
CA TYR A 127 -10.14 -3.36 1.49
C TYR A 127 -9.78 -2.74 2.83
N ARG A 128 -9.08 -3.50 3.68
CA ARG A 128 -8.65 -3.09 5.02
C ARG A 128 -7.22 -2.58 4.99
N ALA A 129 -6.98 -1.39 5.54
CA ALA A 129 -5.66 -0.81 5.61
C ALA A 129 -4.77 -1.62 6.55
N GLN A 130 -3.59 -2.00 6.06
CA GLN A 130 -2.60 -2.79 6.77
C GLN A 130 -1.52 -1.89 7.37
N GLN A 131 -0.95 -1.04 6.51
CA GLN A 131 0.13 -0.14 6.83
C GLN A 131 0.15 1.06 5.89
N LEU A 132 0.86 2.12 6.30
CA LEU A 132 1.41 3.09 5.36
C LEU A 132 2.94 3.13 5.45
N HIS A 133 3.59 3.45 4.35
CA HIS A 133 5.04 3.69 4.28
C HIS A 133 5.37 4.70 3.19
N LEU A 134 6.62 5.16 3.14
CA LEU A 134 7.06 6.21 2.23
C LEU A 134 8.32 5.83 1.45
N HIS A 135 8.46 6.44 0.29
CA HIS A 135 9.67 6.44 -0.54
C HIS A 135 10.11 7.88 -0.72
N TRP A 136 11.42 8.18 -0.62
CA TRP A 136 11.91 9.55 -0.67
C TRP A 136 13.36 9.66 -1.16
N SER A 137 13.72 10.89 -1.53
CA SER A 137 15.08 11.30 -1.86
C SER A 137 15.46 12.51 -1.00
N ASN A 138 16.75 12.84 -0.95
CA ASN A 138 17.21 14.13 -0.45
C ASN A 138 17.05 15.26 -1.50
N LYS A 139 16.56 14.94 -2.70
CA LYS A 139 16.21 15.88 -3.76
C LYS A 139 14.68 15.95 -3.93
N MET A 140 14.18 17.17 -4.07
CA MET A 140 12.74 17.45 -4.13
C MET A 140 12.06 16.97 -5.42
N ASP A 141 12.81 16.41 -6.36
CA ASP A 141 12.36 15.97 -7.68
C ASP A 141 12.78 14.53 -8.01
N ARG A 142 13.05 13.69 -6.99
CA ARG A 142 13.54 12.30 -7.22
C ARG A 142 12.99 11.21 -6.31
N GLY A 143 12.23 11.52 -5.27
CA GLY A 143 11.85 10.56 -4.25
C GLY A 143 10.57 9.77 -4.50
N SER A 144 9.74 10.15 -5.47
CA SER A 144 8.58 9.32 -5.84
C SER A 144 8.99 8.11 -6.68
N GLU A 145 8.32 6.99 -6.49
CA GLU A 145 8.47 5.77 -7.28
C GLU A 145 7.82 5.94 -8.66
N HIS A 146 6.54 6.31 -8.66
CA HIS A 146 5.78 6.69 -9.85
C HIS A 146 6.20 8.06 -10.36
N THR A 147 5.89 8.30 -11.62
CA THR A 147 6.06 9.61 -12.26
C THR A 147 4.82 10.02 -13.03
N PHE A 148 4.59 11.33 -13.10
CA PHE A 148 3.61 11.92 -14.00
C PHE A 148 4.35 12.61 -15.14
N ASP A 149 4.11 12.17 -16.38
CA ASP A 149 4.73 12.74 -17.57
C ASP A 149 6.27 12.86 -17.43
N ARG A 150 6.87 11.83 -16.83
CA ARG A 150 8.31 11.65 -16.50
C ARG A 150 8.86 12.59 -15.42
N HIS A 151 7.99 13.28 -14.69
CA HIS A 151 8.37 14.09 -13.55
C HIS A 151 8.18 13.30 -12.25
N ARG A 152 9.23 13.28 -11.43
CA ARG A 152 9.22 12.74 -10.07
C ARG A 152 8.89 13.84 -9.06
N PHE A 153 8.39 13.41 -7.92
CA PHE A 153 8.07 14.24 -6.76
C PHE A 153 9.12 14.01 -5.65
N ALA A 154 9.05 14.78 -4.58
CA ALA A 154 10.02 14.73 -3.48
C ALA A 154 9.92 13.43 -2.68
N MET A 155 8.70 12.92 -2.51
CA MET A 155 8.41 11.63 -1.87
C MET A 155 7.17 11.01 -2.50
N GLU A 156 6.91 9.75 -2.19
CA GLU A 156 5.65 9.08 -2.46
C GLU A 156 5.24 8.26 -1.23
N MET A 157 4.00 8.45 -0.79
CA MET A 157 3.41 7.70 0.31
C MET A 157 2.49 6.62 -0.24
N HIS A 158 2.63 5.41 0.29
CA HIS A 158 1.77 4.28 0.01
C HIS A 158 0.93 3.93 1.22
N VAL A 159 -0.40 3.89 1.05
CA VAL A 159 -1.32 3.27 2.02
C VAL A 159 -1.77 1.94 1.46
N VAL A 160 -1.31 0.85 2.09
CA VAL A 160 -1.49 -0.52 1.61
C VAL A 160 -2.73 -1.14 2.25
N HIS A 161 -3.61 -1.69 1.42
CA HIS A 161 -4.83 -2.34 1.86
C HIS A 161 -4.93 -3.76 1.32
N GLN A 162 -5.45 -4.68 2.13
CA GLN A 162 -5.75 -6.05 1.71
C GLN A 162 -7.25 -6.23 1.46
N LYS A 163 -7.59 -6.96 0.40
CA LYS A 163 -8.96 -7.30 0.04
C LYS A 163 -9.66 -8.04 1.17
N GLN A 164 -10.86 -7.60 1.55
CA GLN A 164 -11.67 -8.27 2.56
C GLN A 164 -12.41 -9.46 1.97
N ASN A 165 -12.15 -10.65 2.52
CA ASN A 165 -12.81 -11.90 2.12
C ASN A 165 -14.34 -11.78 2.14
N GLY A 166 -14.98 -12.34 1.12
CA GLY A 166 -16.44 -12.36 0.99
C GLY A 166 -17.09 -11.05 0.51
N THR A 167 -16.31 -9.98 0.28
CA THR A 167 -16.84 -8.69 -0.21
C THR A 167 -16.65 -8.49 -1.72
N SER A 168 -16.01 -9.44 -2.41
CA SER A 168 -15.76 -9.35 -3.85
C SER A 168 -17.06 -9.39 -4.66
N ARG A 169 -17.19 -8.43 -5.57
CA ARG A 169 -18.23 -8.39 -6.62
C ARG A 169 -17.96 -9.43 -7.72
N ILE A 170 -16.69 -9.85 -7.89
CA ILE A 170 -16.28 -10.86 -8.85
C ILE A 170 -16.37 -12.25 -8.19
N LYS A 171 -17.17 -13.13 -8.78
CA LYS A 171 -17.44 -14.48 -8.23
C LYS A 171 -16.44 -15.56 -8.69
N THR A 172 -15.59 -15.26 -9.68
CA THR A 172 -14.63 -16.20 -10.24
C THR A 172 -13.31 -16.17 -9.48
N LYS A 173 -12.81 -17.34 -9.05
CA LYS A 173 -11.55 -17.52 -8.30
C LYS A 173 -10.28 -17.56 -9.17
N ALA A 174 -10.39 -17.36 -10.48
CA ALA A 174 -9.22 -17.39 -11.35
C ALA A 174 -8.38 -16.15 -11.07
N GLU A 175 -7.17 -16.39 -10.52
CA GLU A 175 -6.11 -15.43 -10.20
C GLU A 175 -6.59 -14.02 -9.90
N ASP A 176 -6.82 -13.73 -8.61
CA ASP A 176 -7.28 -12.43 -8.14
C ASP A 176 -6.15 -11.38 -8.32
N PRO A 177 -6.17 -10.56 -9.40
CA PRO A 177 -5.07 -9.64 -9.69
C PRO A 177 -5.14 -8.38 -8.84
N ASP A 178 -6.14 -8.27 -7.95
CA ASP A 178 -6.44 -7.13 -7.12
C ASP A 178 -6.58 -7.54 -5.63
N GLU A 179 -5.78 -8.52 -5.17
CA GLU A 179 -5.71 -8.94 -3.76
C GLU A 179 -5.29 -7.80 -2.83
N ILE A 180 -4.44 -6.89 -3.34
CA ILE A 180 -3.93 -5.72 -2.64
C ILE A 180 -4.38 -4.47 -3.38
N ALA A 181 -4.86 -3.47 -2.65
CA ALA A 181 -5.08 -2.12 -3.16
C ALA A 181 -4.09 -1.16 -2.52
N VAL A 182 -3.30 -0.45 -3.34
CA VAL A 182 -2.38 0.57 -2.85
C VAL A 182 -2.88 1.95 -3.30
N LEU A 183 -3.04 2.84 -2.32
CA LEU A 183 -3.29 4.25 -2.55
C LEU A 183 -1.96 4.99 -2.48
N ALA A 184 -1.56 5.62 -3.59
CA ALA A 184 -0.31 6.33 -3.73
C ALA A 184 -0.55 7.84 -3.78
N PHE A 185 0.19 8.57 -2.94
CA PHE A 185 0.12 10.02 -2.83
C PHE A 185 1.50 10.61 -3.08
N MET A 186 1.60 11.45 -4.10
CA MET A 186 2.81 12.24 -4.35
C MET A 186 3.00 13.26 -3.24
N VAL A 187 4.24 13.55 -2.87
CA VAL A 187 4.58 14.59 -1.91
C VAL A 187 5.52 15.60 -2.55
N GLN A 188 5.20 16.89 -2.46
CA GLN A 188 6.06 17.97 -2.93
C GLN A 188 6.39 18.96 -1.82
N ALA A 189 7.49 19.70 -2.00
CA ALA A 189 7.80 20.85 -1.16
C ALA A 189 6.72 21.93 -1.30
N GLY A 190 6.32 22.52 -0.18
CA GLY A 190 5.29 23.54 -0.08
C GLY A 190 5.22 24.13 1.32
N SER A 191 4.02 24.48 1.78
CA SER A 191 3.81 24.97 3.14
C SER A 191 4.03 23.87 4.18
N LYS A 192 4.39 24.27 5.40
CA LYS A 192 4.40 23.37 6.56
C LYS A 192 3.04 22.68 6.72
N ASN A 193 3.09 21.39 6.99
CA ASN A 193 1.91 20.56 7.24
C ASN A 193 1.93 20.07 8.69
N ASP A 194 1.08 20.66 9.52
CA ASP A 194 1.03 20.32 10.94
C ASP A 194 0.47 18.90 11.18
N GLY A 195 -0.35 18.36 10.28
CA GLY A 195 -0.87 17.00 10.38
C GLY A 195 0.21 15.92 10.21
N PHE A 196 1.25 16.21 9.41
CA PHE A 196 2.43 15.36 9.26
C PHE A 196 3.45 15.49 10.41
N GLN A 197 3.33 16.52 11.24
CA GLN A 197 4.34 16.85 12.25
C GLN A 197 4.58 15.71 13.25
N PRO A 198 3.56 15.00 13.78
CA PRO A 198 3.79 13.88 14.69
C PRO A 198 4.60 12.74 14.07
N LEU A 199 4.40 12.46 12.77
CA LEU A 199 5.21 11.49 12.03
C LEU A 199 6.65 11.98 11.85
N VAL A 200 6.87 13.26 11.57
CA VAL A 200 8.22 13.84 11.41
C VAL A 200 9.01 13.86 12.72
N GLU A 201 8.32 14.04 13.85
CA GLU A 201 8.94 14.07 15.18
C GLU A 201 9.38 12.68 15.63
N VAL A 202 8.52 11.69 15.45
CA VAL A 202 8.78 10.30 15.88
C VAL A 202 9.95 9.65 15.14
N LEU A 203 10.32 10.13 13.95
CA LEU A 203 11.48 9.61 13.20
C LEU A 203 12.77 9.58 14.03
N SER A 204 12.93 10.54 14.95
CA SER A 204 14.12 10.66 15.81
C SER A 204 14.21 9.51 16.85
N GLU A 205 13.11 8.81 17.09
CA GLU A 205 13.01 7.69 18.03
C GLU A 205 13.24 6.33 17.38
N ILE A 206 13.21 6.27 16.04
CA ILE A 206 13.41 5.04 15.24
C ILE A 206 14.54 5.18 14.19
N PRO A 207 15.72 5.73 14.55
CA PRO A 207 16.74 6.04 13.56
C PRO A 207 17.34 4.81 12.88
N LYS A 208 17.24 3.60 13.46
CA LYS A 208 17.89 2.38 12.96
C LYS A 208 16.85 1.32 12.59
N PRO A 209 17.21 0.35 11.73
CA PRO A 209 16.35 -0.79 11.44
C PRO A 209 15.90 -1.53 12.70
N GLU A 210 14.73 -2.15 12.65
CA GLU A 210 14.08 -2.92 13.72
C GLU A 210 13.68 -2.09 14.96
N MET A 211 14.00 -0.80 14.99
CA MET A 211 13.48 0.10 16.02
C MET A 211 12.00 0.39 15.73
N ARG A 212 11.19 0.25 16.79
CA ARG A 212 9.76 0.54 16.79
C ARG A 212 9.39 1.38 18.00
N THR A 213 8.48 2.31 17.82
CA THR A 213 7.89 3.14 18.87
C THR A 213 6.43 3.43 18.52
N THR A 214 5.72 4.14 19.39
CA THR A 214 4.37 4.61 19.14
C THR A 214 4.38 6.15 19.05
N MET A 215 3.64 6.72 18.11
CA MET A 215 3.49 8.18 18.02
C MET A 215 2.94 8.75 19.34
N LYS A 216 3.54 9.85 19.81
CA LYS A 216 3.11 10.53 21.04
C LYS A 216 1.74 11.16 20.90
N GLU A 217 1.46 11.76 19.76
CA GLU A 217 0.19 12.41 19.47
C GLU A 217 -0.74 11.48 18.70
N SER A 218 -2.04 11.55 19.01
CA SER A 218 -3.06 10.83 18.25
C SER A 218 -3.38 11.59 16.96
N ILE A 219 -3.14 10.94 15.82
CA ILE A 219 -3.49 11.48 14.50
C ILE A 219 -4.42 10.53 13.76
N SER A 220 -5.21 11.10 12.85
CA SER A 220 -6.03 10.37 11.90
C SER A 220 -5.29 10.23 10.56
N LEU A 221 -5.72 9.32 9.69
CA LEU A 221 -5.17 9.25 8.34
C LEU A 221 -5.48 10.51 7.54
N TRP A 222 -6.62 11.16 7.80
CA TRP A 222 -6.96 12.43 7.17
C TRP A 222 -6.02 13.58 7.55
N ASP A 223 -5.32 13.51 8.68
CA ASP A 223 -4.30 14.50 9.03
C ASP A 223 -3.06 14.39 8.10
N LEU A 224 -2.84 13.23 7.48
CA LEU A 224 -1.72 12.97 6.55
C LEU A 224 -2.11 13.19 5.08
N LEU A 225 -3.40 13.17 4.75
CA LEU A 225 -3.86 13.12 3.36
C LEU A 225 -4.36 14.48 2.86
N PRO A 226 -4.38 14.71 1.54
CA PRO A 226 -5.13 15.83 0.99
C PRO A 226 -6.59 15.72 1.37
N GLN A 227 -7.28 16.85 1.45
CA GLN A 227 -8.72 16.88 1.71
C GLN A 227 -9.46 15.95 0.74
N GLU A 228 -10.41 15.16 1.25
CA GLU A 228 -11.13 14.13 0.51
C GLU A 228 -11.71 14.63 -0.82
N GLU A 229 -12.21 15.88 -0.84
CA GLU A 229 -12.78 16.54 -2.02
C GLU A 229 -11.81 16.63 -3.21
N LYS A 230 -10.51 16.70 -2.92
CA LYS A 230 -9.43 16.79 -3.92
C LYS A 230 -9.01 15.42 -4.44
N LEU A 231 -9.43 14.34 -3.79
CA LEU A 231 -9.11 12.96 -4.18
C LEU A 231 -10.01 12.42 -5.30
N ARG A 232 -10.79 13.28 -5.97
CA ARG A 232 -11.64 12.89 -7.11
C ARG A 232 -10.85 12.62 -8.39
N HIS A 233 -9.60 13.11 -8.48
CA HIS A 233 -8.74 12.91 -9.65
C HIS A 233 -7.62 11.92 -9.32
N TYR A 234 -7.67 10.75 -9.94
CA TYR A 234 -6.68 9.71 -9.75
C TYR A 234 -6.53 8.84 -11.00
N PHE A 235 -5.42 8.11 -11.04
CA PHE A 235 -5.09 7.15 -12.08
C PHE A 235 -5.17 5.73 -11.53
N ARG A 236 -5.51 4.77 -12.39
CA ARG A 236 -5.74 3.37 -12.03
C ARG A 236 -5.03 2.44 -13.01
N TYR A 237 -4.30 1.48 -12.48
CA TYR A 237 -3.75 0.37 -13.26
C TYR A 237 -3.52 -0.87 -12.39
N LEU A 238 -3.29 -2.03 -13.03
CA LEU A 238 -2.90 -3.27 -12.35
C LEU A 238 -1.39 -3.44 -12.44
N GLY A 239 -0.77 -3.75 -11.31
CA GLY A 239 0.68 -3.87 -11.20
C GLY A 239 1.13 -4.79 -10.08
N SER A 240 2.30 -4.50 -9.51
CA SER A 240 2.94 -5.33 -8.50
C SER A 240 3.22 -4.56 -7.21
N LEU A 241 3.70 -5.28 -6.19
CA LEU A 241 4.49 -4.65 -5.12
C LEU A 241 5.79 -4.06 -5.71
N THR A 242 6.31 -3.00 -5.08
CA THR A 242 7.54 -2.31 -5.50
C THR A 242 8.78 -2.74 -4.72
N THR A 243 8.64 -3.76 -3.87
CA THR A 243 9.73 -4.41 -3.15
C THR A 243 9.77 -5.91 -3.47
N PRO A 244 10.89 -6.61 -3.19
CA PRO A 244 11.06 -8.03 -3.49
C PRO A 244 9.93 -8.95 -3.00
N GLY A 245 9.74 -10.03 -3.74
CA GLY A 245 8.49 -10.78 -3.81
C GLY A 245 7.59 -10.27 -4.94
N CYS A 246 7.57 -8.95 -5.21
CA CYS A 246 7.11 -8.31 -6.45
C CYS A 246 5.80 -8.86 -7.06
N GLN A 247 4.89 -9.36 -6.23
CA GLN A 247 3.75 -10.13 -6.73
C GLN A 247 2.81 -9.23 -7.51
N GLU A 248 2.37 -9.69 -8.69
CA GLU A 248 1.51 -8.97 -9.63
C GLU A 248 0.03 -9.02 -9.24
N LYS A 249 -0.27 -8.57 -8.02
CA LYS A 249 -1.59 -8.67 -7.39
C LYS A 249 -2.09 -7.34 -6.81
N VAL A 250 -1.56 -6.24 -7.32
CA VAL A 250 -1.83 -4.90 -6.81
C VAL A 250 -2.69 -4.11 -7.79
N VAL A 251 -3.84 -3.64 -7.30
CA VAL A 251 -4.59 -2.57 -7.94
C VAL A 251 -4.10 -1.22 -7.42
N TRP A 252 -3.41 -0.48 -8.29
CA TRP A 252 -2.83 0.82 -7.95
C TRP A 252 -3.83 1.94 -8.15
N THR A 253 -3.83 2.89 -7.21
CA THR A 253 -4.49 4.18 -7.35
C THR A 253 -3.47 5.27 -7.07
N VAL A 254 -3.11 6.06 -8.08
CA VAL A 254 -2.16 7.17 -7.93
C VAL A 254 -2.93 8.48 -8.00
N PHE A 255 -3.03 9.19 -6.88
CA PHE A 255 -3.79 10.44 -6.81
C PHE A 255 -3.03 11.58 -7.50
N LYS A 256 -3.77 12.43 -8.22
CA LYS A 256 -3.20 13.59 -8.91
C LYS A 256 -2.86 14.74 -7.96
N GLU A 257 -3.67 14.93 -6.91
CA GLU A 257 -3.42 15.96 -5.90
C GLU A 257 -2.26 15.54 -5.00
N PRO A 258 -1.16 16.31 -4.95
CA PRO A 258 -0.03 16.01 -4.08
C PRO A 258 -0.29 16.47 -2.64
N ILE A 259 0.35 15.80 -1.68
CA ILE A 259 0.56 16.29 -0.33
C ILE A 259 1.65 17.36 -0.39
N GLN A 260 1.46 18.47 0.34
CA GLN A 260 2.50 19.47 0.54
C GLN A 260 3.09 19.32 1.93
N LEU A 261 4.42 19.31 2.01
CA LEU A 261 5.19 19.37 3.24
C LEU A 261 6.21 20.51 3.13
N HIS A 262 6.62 21.10 4.26
CA HIS A 262 7.78 21.98 4.25
C HIS A 262 9.04 21.18 3.88
N GLU A 263 10.01 21.82 3.23
CA GLU A 263 11.25 21.16 2.82
C GLU A 263 11.97 20.48 4.00
N ASP A 264 12.03 21.14 5.16
CA ASP A 264 12.61 20.55 6.38
C ASP A 264 11.87 19.29 6.86
N GLN A 265 10.55 19.21 6.66
CA GLN A 265 9.77 18.01 7.00
C GLN A 265 10.12 16.84 6.09
N ILE A 266 10.39 17.10 4.80
CA ILE A 266 10.85 16.10 3.83
C ILE A 266 12.27 15.66 4.16
N LEU A 267 13.19 16.62 4.34
CA LEU A 267 14.60 16.34 4.61
C LEU A 267 14.82 15.59 5.93
N ALA A 268 13.93 15.79 6.92
CA ALA A 268 13.98 15.08 8.19
C ALA A 268 14.03 13.56 8.04
N PHE A 269 13.40 12.98 7.01
CA PHE A 269 13.46 11.54 6.77
C PHE A 269 14.90 11.06 6.50
N SER A 270 15.59 11.72 5.58
CA SER A 270 16.99 11.40 5.26
C SER A 270 17.99 11.81 6.35
N GLN A 271 17.65 12.81 7.18
CA GLN A 271 18.51 13.31 8.25
C GLN A 271 18.43 12.44 9.52
N LYS A 272 17.30 11.78 9.77
CA LYS A 272 17.03 11.07 11.03
C LYS A 272 17.04 9.56 10.90
N LEU A 273 16.80 9.01 9.72
CA LEU A 273 16.70 7.57 9.50
C LEU A 273 17.94 7.03 8.79
N TYR A 274 18.31 5.79 9.11
CA TYR A 274 19.45 5.08 8.56
C TYR A 274 19.05 3.67 8.13
N TYR A 275 19.71 3.16 7.08
CA TYR A 275 19.53 1.79 6.59
C TYR A 275 20.25 0.76 7.47
N ASP A 276 21.25 1.18 8.24
CA ASP A 276 22.16 0.31 8.99
C ASP A 276 22.23 0.67 10.48
N ASN A 277 22.61 -0.30 11.30
CA ASN A 277 22.71 -0.13 12.75
C ASN A 277 23.87 0.77 13.18
N GLU A 278 24.91 0.86 12.35
CA GLU A 278 26.07 1.71 12.53
C GLU A 278 25.79 3.17 12.16
N GLN A 279 24.62 3.48 11.59
CA GLN A 279 24.19 4.81 11.16
C GLN A 279 25.17 5.46 10.18
N LYS A 280 25.73 4.67 9.26
CA LYS A 280 26.67 5.14 8.24
C LYS A 280 25.99 5.54 6.95
N LEU A 281 24.82 4.96 6.65
CA LEU A 281 24.07 5.22 5.44
C LEU A 281 22.68 5.75 5.78
N SER A 282 22.51 7.06 5.62
CA SER A 282 21.19 7.71 5.70
C SER A 282 20.18 7.02 4.80
N MET A 283 18.97 6.82 5.30
CA MET A 283 17.87 6.23 4.54
C MET A 283 17.35 7.27 3.55
N THR A 284 17.62 7.06 2.27
CA THR A 284 17.18 7.90 1.14
C THR A 284 17.38 7.12 -0.15
N GLU A 285 16.73 7.51 -1.25
CA GLU A 285 16.76 6.76 -2.52
C GLU A 285 16.25 5.31 -2.33
N ASN A 286 15.31 5.10 -1.39
CA ASN A 286 14.56 3.87 -1.23
C ASN A 286 13.50 3.72 -2.33
N VAL A 287 13.89 3.91 -3.58
CA VAL A 287 12.99 4.05 -4.73
C VAL A 287 13.34 2.98 -5.75
N ARG A 288 12.38 2.12 -6.12
CA ARG A 288 12.56 1.17 -7.22
C ARG A 288 12.62 1.93 -8.55
N PRO A 289 13.51 1.55 -9.48
CA PRO A 289 13.51 2.09 -10.84
C PRO A 289 12.16 1.91 -11.55
N LEU A 290 11.85 2.80 -12.50
CA LEU A 290 10.64 2.67 -13.32
C LEU A 290 10.63 1.35 -14.08
N GLN A 291 9.46 0.73 -14.13
CA GLN A 291 9.19 -0.49 -14.87
C GLN A 291 8.43 -0.15 -16.15
N ASP A 292 8.57 -1.01 -17.17
CA ASP A 292 7.87 -0.82 -18.43
C ASP A 292 6.37 -1.02 -18.27
N LEU A 293 5.57 -0.10 -18.82
CA LEU A 293 4.11 -0.22 -18.81
C LEU A 293 3.64 -1.48 -19.59
N GLY A 294 4.40 -1.89 -20.61
CA GLY A 294 4.03 -2.98 -21.50
C GLY A 294 2.71 -2.68 -22.23
N GLN A 295 1.81 -3.66 -22.25
CA GLN A 295 0.49 -3.56 -22.89
C GLN A 295 -0.64 -3.16 -21.91
N ARG A 296 -0.31 -2.79 -20.68
CA ARG A 296 -1.31 -2.48 -19.65
C ARG A 296 -1.94 -1.11 -19.93
N PRO A 297 -3.27 -0.98 -19.87
CA PRO A 297 -3.91 0.32 -19.91
C PRO A 297 -3.72 1.03 -18.57
N VAL A 298 -3.66 2.37 -18.62
CA VAL A 298 -3.83 3.24 -17.45
C VAL A 298 -5.12 4.00 -17.62
N PHE A 299 -6.00 3.90 -16.63
CA PHE A 299 -7.25 4.62 -16.60
C PHE A 299 -7.14 5.86 -15.71
N LYS A 300 -8.01 6.84 -15.90
CA LYS A 300 -8.18 7.99 -15.00
C LYS A 300 -9.65 8.19 -14.65
N SER A 301 -9.89 8.67 -13.44
CA SER A 301 -11.22 9.08 -13.01
C SER A 301 -11.69 10.32 -13.76
N GLN A 302 -13.01 10.46 -13.88
CA GLN A 302 -13.64 11.70 -14.33
C GLN A 302 -14.06 12.49 -13.09
N ALA A 303 -13.61 13.75 -12.93
CA ALA A 303 -14.32 14.62 -12.01
C ALA A 303 -15.72 14.86 -12.57
N PRO A 304 -16.78 14.84 -11.75
CA PRO A 304 -18.02 15.45 -12.16
C PRO A 304 -17.64 16.88 -12.56
N GLY A 305 -17.81 17.23 -13.83
CA GLY A 305 -17.74 18.63 -14.22
C GLY A 305 -18.65 19.38 -13.25
N GLN A 306 -18.20 20.55 -12.78
CA GLN A 306 -19.13 21.53 -12.21
C GLN A 306 -20.39 21.47 -13.08
N LEU A 307 -21.52 21.05 -12.51
CA LEU A 307 -22.79 21.23 -13.17
C LEU A 307 -22.81 22.72 -13.49
N LEU A 308 -22.57 23.07 -14.75
CA LEU A 308 -22.80 24.44 -15.21
C LEU A 308 -24.22 24.73 -14.75
N PRO A 309 -24.44 25.79 -13.95
CA PRO A 309 -25.79 26.13 -13.56
C PRO A 309 -26.59 26.19 -14.85
N LEU A 310 -27.64 25.38 -14.96
CA LEU A 310 -28.58 25.44 -16.06
C LEU A 310 -28.85 26.93 -16.32
N PRO A 311 -28.68 27.42 -17.56
CA PRO A 311 -28.84 28.84 -17.82
C PRO A 311 -30.20 29.25 -17.28
N LEU A 312 -30.22 30.27 -16.41
CA LEU A 312 -31.39 30.78 -15.70
C LEU A 312 -32.55 31.16 -16.65
N THR A 313 -32.32 31.12 -17.95
CA THR A 313 -33.27 31.44 -19.02
C THR A 313 -34.44 30.46 -19.14
N THR A 314 -34.41 29.27 -18.52
CA THR A 314 -35.56 28.35 -18.55
C THR A 314 -36.52 28.48 -17.36
N LEU A 315 -36.16 29.16 -16.26
CA LEU A 315 -37.07 29.40 -15.14
C LEU A 315 -37.93 30.68 -15.29
N LEU A 316 -37.55 31.61 -16.17
CA LEU A 316 -38.33 32.84 -16.42
C LEU A 316 -39.45 32.66 -17.45
N ALA A 317 -39.46 31.56 -18.22
CA ALA A 317 -40.52 31.29 -19.19
C ALA A 317 -41.80 30.70 -18.56
N LEU A 318 -41.73 30.20 -17.32
CA LEU A 318 -42.87 29.62 -16.60
C LEU A 318 -43.59 30.60 -15.66
N THR A 319 -43.03 31.78 -15.40
CA THR A 319 -43.68 32.82 -14.59
C THR A 319 -44.33 33.93 -15.43
N LEU A 320 -44.01 34.05 -16.72
CA LEU A 320 -44.60 35.07 -17.59
C LEU A 320 -45.89 34.65 -18.31
N THR A 321 -46.25 33.36 -18.34
CA THR A 321 -47.54 32.90 -18.89
C THR A 321 -48.68 32.92 -17.87
N CYS A 322 -48.41 33.08 -16.57
CA CYS A 322 -49.45 33.22 -15.54
C CYS A 322 -49.90 34.66 -15.26
N LEU A 323 -49.28 35.68 -15.88
CA LEU A 323 -49.65 37.10 -15.66
C LEU A 323 -50.49 37.73 -16.78
N MET A 324 -50.80 37.02 -17.87
CA MET A 324 -51.66 37.52 -18.95
C MET A 324 -53.07 36.90 -18.98
N ALA A 325 -53.43 36.06 -18.00
CA ALA A 325 -54.79 35.50 -17.88
C ALA A 325 -55.68 36.22 -16.85
N GLY A 326 -55.24 37.36 -16.30
CA GLY A 326 -55.95 38.11 -15.26
C GLY A 326 -56.67 39.38 -15.70
N PHE A 327 -56.65 39.74 -17.00
CA PHE A 327 -57.27 40.97 -17.51
C PHE A 327 -58.17 40.70 -18.71
N LEU A 328 -59.22 39.91 -18.51
CA LEU A 328 -60.41 39.87 -19.37
C LEU A 328 -61.64 39.54 -18.50
N GLN A 329 -62.11 40.54 -17.73
CA GLN A 329 -63.51 40.66 -17.31
C GLN A 329 -63.83 42.10 -16.95
#